data_AF-A0A9E0NC16-F1
#
_entry.id   AF-A0A9E0NC16-F1
#
_cell.length_a   1.000
_cell.length_b   1.000
_cell.length_c   1.000
_cell.angle_alpha   90.00
_cell.angle_beta   90.00
_cell.angle_gamma   90.00
#
_symmetry.space_group_name_H-M   'P 1'
#
loop_
_entity.id
_entity.type
_entity.pdbx_description
1 polymer ?
#
loop_
_entity_poly.entity_id
_entity_poly.type
_entity_poly.pdbx_seq_one_letter_code
_entity_poly.pdbx_strand_id
1 'polypeptide(L)'
;MQYSDLMPYYRLVHLVAATFWVGANFFMACFLYPAAKAAGERGSGFLGIIARINGLPFWMNVSAVLTVLSGVGLLSVLSSGFEGRFFAAPYGASLLVATALTLVAYFHGFLVLRPCGMKMGALGGQLAAGAGDAAEGLRKQMRETLDRMSSASRQEAFILLIVLILMVMAKFL
;
A
#
# COMPACT_ATOMS: atom_id res chain seq x y z
N MET A 1 31.06 -10.00 -8.59
CA MET A 1 29.83 -9.43 -9.19
C MET A 1 29.90 -7.94 -8.93
N GLN A 2 30.05 -7.11 -9.97
CA GLN A 2 30.08 -5.65 -9.77
C GLN A 2 28.66 -5.17 -9.44
N TYR A 3 28.51 -4.12 -8.64
CA TYR A 3 27.20 -3.57 -8.24
C TYR A 3 26.28 -3.25 -9.44
N SER A 4 26.85 -3.01 -10.61
CA SER A 4 26.16 -2.79 -11.88
C SER A 4 25.35 -4.01 -12.37
N ASP A 5 25.80 -5.23 -12.08
CA ASP A 5 25.20 -6.46 -12.61
C ASP A 5 23.82 -6.73 -12.00
N LEU A 6 23.56 -6.18 -10.80
CA LEU A 6 22.30 -6.35 -10.06
C LEU A 6 21.23 -5.33 -10.48
N MET A 7 21.61 -4.24 -11.16
CA MET A 7 20.70 -3.15 -11.49
C MET A 7 19.49 -3.60 -12.34
N PRO A 8 19.63 -4.41 -13.41
CA PRO A 8 18.48 -4.85 -14.20
C PRO A 8 17.46 -5.64 -13.38
N TYR A 9 17.94 -6.49 -12.46
CA TYR A 9 17.09 -7.29 -11.59
C TYR A 9 16.29 -6.43 -10.61
N TYR A 10 16.96 -5.49 -9.94
CA TYR A 10 16.25 -4.57 -9.05
C TYR A 10 15.22 -3.72 -9.81
N ARG A 11 15.54 -3.26 -11.03
CA ARG A 11 14.59 -2.51 -11.87
C ARG A 11 13.36 -3.34 -12.21
N LEU A 12 13.56 -4.58 -12.65
CA LEU A 12 12.45 -5.47 -13.02
C LEU A 12 11.54 -5.75 -11.83
N VAL A 13 12.11 -6.18 -10.69
CA VAL A 13 11.35 -6.47 -9.47
C VAL A 13 10.63 -5.23 -8.97
N HIS A 14 11.33 -4.08 -8.92
CA HIS A 14 10.73 -2.83 -8.47
C HIS A 14 9.56 -2.42 -9.36
N LEU A 15 9.74 -2.43 -10.68
CA LEU A 15 8.70 -2.00 -11.61
C LEU A 15 7.46 -2.88 -11.53
N VAL A 16 7.63 -4.20 -11.58
CA VAL A 16 6.50 -5.15 -11.55
C VAL A 16 5.76 -5.06 -10.21
N ALA A 17 6.49 -5.10 -9.09
CA ALA A 17 5.90 -5.01 -7.76
C ALA A 17 5.25 -3.62 -7.51
N ALA A 18 5.91 -2.53 -7.91
CA ALA A 18 5.36 -1.19 -7.71
C ALA A 18 4.11 -0.98 -8.56
N THR A 19 4.10 -1.46 -9.80
CA THR A 19 2.94 -1.35 -10.69
C THR A 19 1.72 -2.03 -10.08
N PHE A 20 1.89 -3.26 -9.56
CA PHE A 20 0.82 -3.96 -8.87
C PHE A 20 0.41 -3.24 -7.57
N TRP A 21 1.35 -2.95 -6.69
CA TRP A 21 1.07 -2.37 -5.38
C TRP A 21 0.40 -1.00 -5.47
N VAL A 22 0.97 -0.09 -6.26
CA VAL A 22 0.42 1.26 -6.45
C VAL A 22 -0.92 1.18 -7.19
N GLY A 23 -0.99 0.42 -8.30
CA GLY A 23 -2.22 0.26 -9.07
C GLY A 23 -3.38 -0.31 -8.23
N ALA A 24 -3.12 -1.33 -7.41
CA ALA A 24 -4.11 -1.89 -6.51
C ALA A 24 -4.56 -0.88 -5.44
N ASN A 25 -3.66 -0.07 -4.90
CA ASN A 25 -4.04 1.00 -3.95
C ASN A 25 -4.96 2.04 -4.59
N PHE A 26 -4.67 2.47 -5.82
CA PHE A 26 -5.58 3.36 -6.57
C PHE A 26 -6.93 2.70 -6.83
N PHE A 27 -6.93 1.43 -7.27
CA PHE A 27 -8.17 0.69 -7.50
C PHE A 27 -9.01 0.61 -6.22
N MET A 28 -8.37 0.31 -5.09
CA MET A 28 -9.06 0.19 -3.81
C MET A 28 -9.62 1.52 -3.31
N ALA A 29 -8.81 2.58 -3.38
CA ALA A 29 -9.17 3.91 -2.92
C ALA A 29 -10.32 4.53 -3.73
N CYS A 30 -10.27 4.39 -5.05
CA CYS A 30 -11.17 5.07 -5.97
C CYS A 30 -12.43 4.26 -6.30
N PHE A 31 -12.35 2.93 -6.29
CA PHE A 31 -13.44 2.07 -6.78
C PHE A 31 -13.89 1.06 -5.73
N LEU A 32 -12.99 0.20 -5.24
CA LEU A 32 -13.39 -0.95 -4.42
C LEU A 32 -14.03 -0.54 -3.09
N TYR A 33 -13.35 0.31 -2.30
CA TYR A 33 -13.87 0.70 -0.98
C TYR A 33 -15.10 1.63 -1.08
N PRO A 34 -15.16 2.62 -1.99
CA PRO A 34 -16.38 3.37 -2.22
C PRO A 34 -17.57 2.47 -2.62
N ALA A 35 -17.37 1.52 -3.53
CA ALA A 35 -18.41 0.58 -3.94
C ALA A 35 -18.85 -0.34 -2.77
N ALA A 36 -17.89 -0.87 -2.00
CA ALA A 36 -18.18 -1.68 -0.84
C ALA A 36 -18.96 -0.90 0.24
N LYS A 37 -18.63 0.37 0.44
CA LYS A 37 -19.36 1.26 1.36
C LYS A 37 -20.80 1.48 0.89
N ALA A 38 -21.00 1.78 -0.39
CA ALA A 38 -22.34 1.96 -0.97
C ALA A 38 -23.20 0.69 -0.88
N ALA A 39 -22.57 -0.49 -0.98
CA ALA A 39 -23.24 -1.79 -0.86
C ALA A 39 -23.50 -2.24 0.59
N GLY A 40 -23.06 -1.48 1.59
CA GLY A 40 -23.25 -1.79 3.01
C GLY A 40 -22.69 -3.16 3.40
N GLU A 41 -23.51 -3.98 4.07
CA GLU A 41 -23.10 -5.31 4.55
C GLU A 41 -22.61 -6.23 3.44
N ARG A 42 -23.29 -6.24 2.28
CA ARG A 42 -22.89 -7.06 1.13
C ARG A 42 -21.49 -6.69 0.64
N GLY A 43 -21.17 -5.41 0.64
CA GLY A 43 -19.84 -4.91 0.28
C GLY A 43 -18.77 -5.37 1.27
N SER A 44 -19.04 -5.27 2.58
CA SER A 44 -18.11 -5.75 3.61
C SER A 44 -17.88 -7.26 3.56
N GLY A 45 -18.92 -8.06 3.26
CA GLY A 45 -18.81 -9.50 3.04
C GLY A 45 -17.97 -9.83 1.82
N PHE A 46 -18.17 -9.12 0.71
CA PHE A 46 -17.38 -9.28 -0.52
C PHE A 46 -15.89 -8.96 -0.30
N LEU A 47 -15.58 -7.89 0.43
CA LEU A 47 -14.19 -7.58 0.82
C LEU A 47 -13.58 -8.70 1.67
N GLY A 48 -14.35 -9.30 2.57
CA GLY A 48 -13.93 -10.46 3.36
C GLY A 48 -13.62 -11.68 2.49
N ILE A 49 -14.42 -11.94 1.46
CA ILE A 49 -14.19 -13.01 0.48
C ILE A 49 -12.89 -12.77 -0.29
N ILE A 50 -12.69 -11.56 -0.84
CA ILE A 50 -11.45 -11.20 -1.54
C ILE A 50 -10.25 -11.39 -0.61
N ALA A 51 -10.36 -10.94 0.64
CA ALA A 51 -9.27 -11.03 1.60
C ALA A 51 -8.90 -12.48 1.92
N ARG A 52 -9.89 -13.36 2.10
CA ARG A 52 -9.69 -14.76 2.49
C ARG A 52 -9.35 -15.68 1.32
N ILE A 53 -10.07 -15.57 0.21
CA ILE A 53 -9.95 -16.49 -0.93
C ILE A 53 -8.81 -16.05 -1.84
N ASN A 54 -8.78 -14.79 -2.23
CA ASN A 54 -7.77 -14.29 -3.16
C ASN A 54 -6.48 -13.86 -2.45
N GLY A 55 -6.51 -13.76 -1.12
CA GLY A 55 -5.33 -13.39 -0.33
C GLY A 55 -4.85 -11.97 -0.64
N LEU A 56 -5.74 -11.05 -1.02
CA LEU A 56 -5.35 -9.70 -1.43
C LEU A 56 -4.43 -8.99 -0.41
N PRO A 57 -4.67 -9.04 0.93
CA PRO A 57 -3.75 -8.44 1.90
C PRO A 57 -2.35 -9.06 1.89
N PHE A 58 -2.24 -10.36 1.62
CA PHE A 58 -0.94 -11.04 1.52
C PHE A 58 -0.17 -10.56 0.30
N TRP A 59 -0.80 -10.55 -0.88
CA TRP A 59 -0.16 -10.08 -2.11
C TRP A 59 0.18 -8.59 -2.08
N MET A 60 -0.67 -7.77 -1.47
CA MET A 60 -0.36 -6.35 -1.22
C MET A 60 0.90 -6.19 -0.37
N ASN A 61 1.05 -6.95 0.71
CA ASN A 61 2.22 -6.88 1.58
C ASN A 61 3.48 -7.37 0.87
N VAL A 62 3.43 -8.54 0.22
CA VAL A 62 4.56 -9.07 -0.56
C VAL A 62 5.00 -8.06 -1.61
N SER A 63 4.06 -7.50 -2.36
CA SER A 63 4.37 -6.52 -3.40
C SER A 63 4.97 -5.24 -2.82
N ALA A 64 4.42 -4.72 -1.72
CA ALA A 64 4.94 -3.53 -1.06
C ALA A 64 6.38 -3.73 -0.54
N VAL A 65 6.66 -4.87 0.09
CA VAL A 65 8.00 -5.23 0.57
C VAL A 65 8.97 -5.34 -0.60
N LEU A 66 8.58 -6.04 -1.68
CA LEU A 66 9.42 -6.15 -2.88
C LEU A 66 9.70 -4.79 -3.49
N THR A 67 8.71 -3.90 -3.60
CA THR A 67 8.89 -2.53 -4.09
C THR A 67 9.88 -1.76 -3.23
N VAL A 68 9.72 -1.76 -1.91
CA VAL A 68 10.60 -1.02 -0.99
C VAL A 68 12.03 -1.55 -1.05
N LEU A 69 12.23 -2.86 -0.91
CA LEU A 69 13.57 -3.46 -0.87
C LEU A 69 14.32 -3.29 -2.20
N SER A 70 13.63 -3.54 -3.33
CA SER A 70 14.23 -3.33 -4.65
C SER A 70 14.50 -1.85 -4.94
N GLY A 71 13.65 -0.93 -4.45
CA GLY A 71 13.85 0.52 -4.60
C GLY A 71 15.05 1.02 -3.80
N VAL A 72 15.21 0.55 -2.57
CA VAL A 72 16.41 0.84 -1.75
C VAL A 72 17.67 0.25 -2.39
N GLY A 73 17.58 -0.96 -2.96
CA GLY A 73 18.66 -1.55 -3.75
C GLY A 73 19.03 -0.74 -4.99
N LEU A 74 18.05 -0.20 -5.72
CA LEU A 74 18.32 0.72 -6.83
C LEU A 74 18.99 2.00 -6.37
N LEU A 75 18.48 2.59 -5.29
CA LEU A 75 19.03 3.83 -4.74
C LEU A 75 20.48 3.63 -4.30
N SER A 76 20.79 2.50 -3.66
CA SER A 76 22.16 2.20 -3.22
C SER A 76 23.12 2.06 -4.41
N VAL A 77 22.71 1.38 -5.49
CA VAL A 77 23.54 1.24 -6.71
C VAL A 77 23.72 2.60 -7.41
N LEU A 78 22.66 3.39 -7.54
CA LEU A 78 22.71 4.70 -8.21
C LEU A 78 23.55 5.73 -7.44
N SER A 79 23.55 5.65 -6.11
CA SER A 79 24.27 6.57 -5.23
C SER A 79 25.66 6.06 -4.81
N SER A 80 26.17 5.01 -5.45
CA SER A 80 27.46 4.39 -5.10
C SER A 80 27.57 4.01 -3.61
N GLY A 81 26.48 3.50 -3.03
CA GLY A 81 26.42 3.11 -1.61
C GLY A 81 25.97 4.24 -0.68
N PHE A 82 25.03 5.08 -1.12
CA PHE A 82 24.49 6.21 -0.36
C PHE A 82 25.49 7.35 -0.09
N GLU A 83 26.36 7.65 -1.06
CA GLU A 83 27.27 8.79 -0.94
C GLU A 83 26.52 10.12 -0.91
N GLY A 84 26.81 10.97 0.08
CA GLY A 84 26.11 12.24 0.30
C GLY A 84 26.09 13.19 -0.91
N ARG A 85 27.15 13.17 -1.74
CA ARG A 85 27.25 14.00 -2.95
C ARG A 85 26.14 13.71 -3.96
N PHE A 86 25.64 12.46 -4.03
CA PHE A 86 24.55 12.09 -4.92
C PHE A 86 23.26 12.79 -4.51
N PHE A 87 22.99 12.86 -3.21
CA PHE A 87 21.78 13.47 -2.65
C PHE A 87 21.82 15.01 -2.62
N ALA A 88 22.99 15.61 -2.82
CA ALA A 88 23.11 17.06 -2.99
C ALA A 88 22.64 17.53 -4.39
N ALA A 89 22.61 16.63 -5.38
CA ALA A 89 22.11 16.94 -6.71
C ALA A 89 20.57 16.89 -6.76
N PRO A 90 19.89 17.73 -7.57
CA PRO A 90 18.43 17.75 -7.70
C PRO A 90 17.80 16.37 -7.99
N TYR A 91 18.46 15.58 -8.85
CA TYR A 91 18.08 14.19 -9.14
C TYR A 91 18.06 13.32 -7.87
N GLY A 92 19.16 13.27 -7.13
CA GLY A 92 19.29 12.43 -5.94
C GLY A 92 18.41 12.90 -4.78
N ALA A 93 18.28 14.21 -4.59
CA ALA A 93 17.38 14.80 -3.60
C ALA A 93 15.92 14.39 -3.85
N SER A 94 15.47 14.44 -5.10
CA SER A 94 14.10 14.03 -5.49
C SER A 94 13.85 12.55 -5.20
N LEU A 95 14.83 11.69 -5.49
CA LEU A 95 14.73 10.26 -5.16
C LEU A 95 14.69 10.02 -3.65
N LEU A 96 15.48 10.77 -2.86
CA LEU A 96 15.47 10.65 -1.41
C LEU A 96 14.10 11.00 -0.81
N VAL A 97 13.49 12.10 -1.27
CA VAL A 97 12.13 12.50 -0.85
C VAL A 97 11.11 11.45 -1.26
N ALA A 98 11.18 10.92 -2.49
CA ALA A 98 10.30 9.86 -2.96
C ALA A 98 10.45 8.58 -2.12
N THR A 99 11.67 8.19 -1.75
CA THR A 99 11.93 7.06 -0.85
C THR A 99 11.32 7.30 0.53
N ALA A 100 11.52 8.48 1.12
CA ALA A 100 10.94 8.82 2.42
C ALA A 100 9.41 8.73 2.42
N LEU A 101 8.75 9.31 1.40
CA LEU A 101 7.30 9.25 1.24
C LEU A 101 6.79 7.82 1.01
N THR A 102 7.53 7.00 0.26
CA THR A 102 7.18 5.58 0.05
C THR A 102 7.24 4.80 1.37
N LEU A 103 8.23 5.07 2.23
CA LEU A 103 8.30 4.47 3.56
C LEU A 103 7.14 4.92 4.44
N VAL A 104 6.75 6.20 4.38
CA VAL A 104 5.55 6.70 5.08
C VAL A 104 4.30 5.95 4.61
N ALA A 105 4.11 5.77 3.29
CA ALA A 105 2.99 5.00 2.75
C ALA A 105 3.00 3.53 3.22
N TYR A 106 4.16 2.87 3.16
CA TYR A 106 4.35 1.49 3.60
C TYR A 106 3.98 1.31 5.09
N PHE A 107 4.55 2.15 5.96
CA PHE A 107 4.26 2.09 7.40
C PHE A 107 2.82 2.49 7.72
N HIS A 108 2.24 3.43 6.98
CA HIS A 108 0.83 3.77 7.12
C HIS A 108 -0.07 2.56 6.80
N GLY A 109 0.20 1.82 5.71
CA GLY A 109 -0.50 0.57 5.41
C GLY A 109 -0.37 -0.46 6.53
N PHE A 110 0.83 -0.63 7.08
CA PHE A 110 1.09 -1.57 8.17
C PHE A 110 0.44 -1.18 9.50
N LEU A 111 0.44 0.11 9.85
CA LEU A 111 -0.01 0.62 11.14
C LEU A 111 -1.50 1.00 11.15
N VAL A 112 -2.12 1.23 9.99
CA VAL A 112 -3.51 1.68 9.90
C VAL A 112 -4.39 0.66 9.18
N LEU A 113 -4.06 0.30 7.94
CA LEU A 113 -4.90 -0.58 7.11
C LEU A 113 -4.91 -2.02 7.60
N ARG A 114 -3.76 -2.57 7.99
CA ARG A 114 -3.67 -3.95 8.51
C ARG A 114 -4.52 -4.15 9.79
N PRO A 115 -4.41 -3.32 10.84
CA PRO A 115 -5.30 -3.44 12.01
C PRO A 115 -6.78 -3.32 11.67
N CYS A 116 -7.14 -2.43 10.73
CA CYS A 116 -8.53 -2.30 10.29
C CYS A 116 -9.02 -3.59 9.60
N GLY A 117 -8.21 -4.20 8.73
CA GLY A 117 -8.54 -5.47 8.10
C GLY A 117 -8.69 -6.61 9.10
N MET A 118 -7.81 -6.69 10.10
CA MET A 118 -7.93 -7.67 11.19
C MET A 118 -9.20 -7.47 12.01
N LYS A 119 -9.52 -6.21 12.36
CA LYS A 119 -10.75 -5.85 13.08
C LYS A 119 -12.00 -6.22 12.26
N MET A 120 -12.01 -5.95 10.96
CA MET A 120 -13.10 -6.36 10.06
C MET A 120 -13.30 -7.88 10.05
N GLY A 121 -12.21 -8.66 9.98
CA GLY A 121 -12.28 -10.12 10.05
C GLY A 121 -12.85 -10.63 11.38
N ALA A 122 -12.41 -10.05 12.50
CA ALA A 122 -12.89 -10.41 13.83
C ALA A 122 -14.38 -10.09 14.02
N LEU A 123 -14.82 -8.89 13.60
CA LEU A 123 -16.23 -8.47 13.68
C LEU A 123 -17.13 -9.36 12.78
N GLY A 124 -16.66 -9.68 11.57
CA GLY A 124 -17.37 -10.60 10.68
C GLY A 124 -17.51 -12.01 11.27
N GLY A 125 -16.45 -12.50 11.94
CA GLY A 125 -16.50 -13.77 12.66
C GLY A 125 -17.51 -13.79 13.81
N GLN A 126 -17.58 -12.71 14.60
CA GLN A 126 -18.55 -12.58 15.69
C GLN A 126 -20.00 -12.55 15.19
N LEU A 127 -20.26 -11.84 14.08
CA LEU A 127 -21.59 -11.84 13.46
C LEU A 127 -21.99 -13.22 12.93
N ALA A 128 -21.04 -13.93 12.29
CA ALA A 128 -21.27 -15.29 11.79
C ALA A 128 -21.51 -16.31 12.92
N ALA A 129 -20.93 -16.09 14.10
CA ALA A 129 -21.11 -16.96 15.27
C ALA A 129 -22.45 -16.77 16.01
N GLY A 130 -23.29 -15.82 15.59
CA GLY A 130 -24.60 -15.54 16.20
C GLY A 130 -24.52 -14.45 17.28
N ALA A 131 -24.52 -13.19 16.85
CA ALA A 131 -24.32 -12.04 17.74
C ALA A 131 -25.57 -11.61 18.55
N GLY A 132 -26.74 -12.21 18.33
CA GLY A 132 -27.99 -11.88 19.04
C GLY A 132 -28.25 -10.37 19.13
N ASP A 133 -28.53 -9.88 20.33
CA ASP A 133 -28.80 -8.47 20.61
C ASP A 133 -27.59 -7.54 20.35
N ALA A 134 -26.36 -8.08 20.37
CA ALA A 134 -25.14 -7.30 20.09
C ALA A 134 -24.92 -7.04 18.58
N ALA A 135 -25.71 -7.65 17.70
CA ALA A 135 -25.47 -7.63 16.26
C ALA A 135 -25.46 -6.22 15.65
N GLU A 136 -26.34 -5.32 16.12
CA GLU A 136 -26.37 -3.94 15.60
C GLU A 136 -25.11 -3.15 16.00
N GLY A 137 -24.62 -3.36 17.23
CA GLY A 137 -23.38 -2.75 17.71
C GLY A 137 -22.17 -3.19 16.89
N LEU A 138 -22.09 -4.47 16.53
CA LEU A 138 -21.02 -5.00 15.68
C LEU A 138 -21.09 -4.45 14.25
N ARG A 139 -22.28 -4.36 13.66
CA ARG A 139 -22.49 -3.75 12.33
C ARG A 139 -22.08 -2.30 12.30
N LYS A 140 -22.37 -1.54 13.36
CA LYS A 140 -21.89 -0.16 13.50
C LYS A 140 -20.37 -0.09 13.49
N GLN A 141 -19.69 -0.93 14.28
CA GLN A 141 -18.22 -0.97 14.30
C GLN A 141 -17.62 -1.40 12.95
N MET A 142 -18.27 -2.28 12.20
CA MET A 142 -17.84 -2.64 10.84
C MET A 142 -17.92 -1.45 9.89
N ARG A 143 -19.03 -0.69 9.91
CA ARG A 143 -19.18 0.53 9.10
C ARG A 143 -18.09 1.55 9.41
N GLU A 144 -17.84 1.84 10.68
CA GLU A 144 -16.78 2.76 11.12
C GLU A 144 -15.39 2.29 10.68
N THR A 145 -15.13 0.98 10.76
CA THR A 145 -13.86 0.40 10.34
C THR A 145 -13.68 0.48 8.82
N LEU A 146 -14.74 0.21 8.05
CA LEU A 146 -14.72 0.35 6.60
C LEU A 146 -14.50 1.82 6.17
N ASP A 147 -15.12 2.77 6.86
CA ASP A 147 -14.90 4.20 6.63
C ASP A 147 -13.44 4.59 6.85
N ARG A 148 -12.84 4.10 7.93
CA ARG A 148 -11.42 4.31 8.21
C ARG A 148 -10.53 3.69 7.13
N MET A 149 -10.84 2.47 6.67
CA MET A 149 -10.11 1.83 5.57
C MET A 149 -10.19 2.64 4.27
N SER A 150 -11.39 3.12 3.91
CA SER A 150 -11.60 3.95 2.73
C SER A 150 -10.80 5.25 2.81
N SER A 151 -10.83 5.94 3.96
CA SER A 151 -10.04 7.15 4.16
C SER A 151 -8.54 6.89 4.09
N ALA A 152 -8.06 5.86 4.79
CA ALA A 152 -6.65 5.50 4.82
C ALA A 152 -6.12 5.13 3.44
N SER A 153 -6.90 4.38 2.65
CA SER A 153 -6.54 4.00 1.29
C SER A 153 -6.44 5.21 0.35
N ARG A 154 -7.34 6.19 0.48
CA ARG A 154 -7.24 7.45 -0.29
C ARG A 154 -5.99 8.26 0.07
N GLN A 155 -5.64 8.33 1.35
CA GLN A 155 -4.42 8.98 1.80
C GLN A 155 -3.18 8.29 1.22
N GLU A 156 -3.15 6.95 1.25
CA GLU A 156 -2.04 6.18 0.68
C GLU A 156 -1.94 6.35 -0.84
N ALA A 157 -3.06 6.30 -1.57
CA ALA A 157 -3.09 6.55 -3.01
C ALA A 157 -2.58 7.96 -3.35
N PHE A 158 -2.92 8.98 -2.55
CA PHE A 158 -2.43 10.33 -2.74
C PHE A 158 -0.92 10.45 -2.49
N ILE A 159 -0.39 9.83 -1.43
CA ILE A 159 1.06 9.80 -1.17
C ILE A 159 1.79 9.10 -2.32
N LEU A 160 1.28 7.95 -2.78
CA LEU A 160 1.87 7.19 -3.88
C LEU A 160 1.78 7.94 -5.22
N LEU A 161 0.76 8.77 -5.44
CA LEU A 161 0.69 9.68 -6.59
C LEU A 161 1.85 10.67 -6.57
N ILE A 162 2.09 11.31 -5.42
CA ILE A 162 3.19 12.27 -5.26
C ILE A 162 4.54 11.57 -5.51
N VAL A 163 4.73 10.36 -4.96
CA VAL A 163 5.93 9.54 -5.19
C VAL A 163 6.14 9.28 -6.69
N LEU A 164 5.10 8.86 -7.41
CA LEU A 164 5.17 8.63 -8.85
C LEU A 164 5.57 9.89 -9.61
N ILE A 165 4.95 11.03 -9.29
CA ILE A 165 5.28 12.32 -9.90
C ILE A 165 6.74 12.68 -9.63
N LEU A 166 7.21 12.58 -8.38
CA LEU A 166 8.60 12.86 -8.02
C LEU A 166 9.58 11.98 -8.80
N MET A 167 9.31 10.68 -8.92
CA MET A 167 10.18 9.76 -9.67
C MET A 167 10.21 10.06 -11.16
N VAL A 168 9.08 10.46 -11.76
CA VAL A 168 9.02 10.86 -13.17
C VAL A 168 9.77 12.18 -13.37
N MET A 169 9.50 13.17 -12.53
CA MET A 169 10.09 14.50 -12.62
C MET A 169 11.59 14.49 -12.38
N ALA A 170 12.08 13.64 -11.47
CA ALA A 170 13.51 13.48 -11.20
C ALA A 170 14.31 13.21 -12.48
N LYS A 171 13.75 12.48 -13.45
CA LYS A 171 14.44 12.17 -14.72
C LYS A 171 14.76 13.40 -15.57
N PHE A 172 14.12 14.53 -15.31
CA PHE A 172 14.29 15.79 -16.04
C PHE A 172 15.14 16.82 -15.26
N LEU A 173 15.67 16.44 -14.09
CA LEU A 173 16.49 17.28 -13.21
C LEU A 173 17.99 16.95 -13.29
#